data_AF-A0A7X9CH37-F1
#
_entry.id   AF-A0A7X9CH37-F1
#
_cell.length_a   1.000
_cell.length_b   1.000
_cell.length_c   1.000
_cell.angle_alpha   90.00
_cell.angle_beta   90.00
_cell.angle_gamma   90.00
#
_symmetry.space_group_name_H-M   'P 1'
#
loop_
_entity.id
_entity.type
_entity.pdbx_description
1 polymer ?
#
loop_
_entity_poly.entity_id
_entity_poly.type
_entity_poly.pdbx_seq_one_letter_code
_entity_poly.pdbx_strand_id
1 'polypeptide(L)'
;FNNFIITRYADVLLMYAEACAQTNDNDGLQYLQMVQQRAGSDYVSSTLTLADVKKERNYELWMEGSRWVDMKRWGEFEKAKNAGKHIPSLKDAFINDGEAAHRGYLTYSEPNAGKQVGFQAGKHEWFPYPYNVTSINPNLVQNPEW
;
A
#
# COMPACT_ATOMS: atom_id res chain seq x y z
N PHE A 1 15.28 -19.64 -10.99
CA PHE A 1 14.30 -19.50 -9.89
C PHE A 1 14.62 -18.23 -9.13
N ASN A 2 13.61 -17.39 -8.87
CA ASN A 2 13.76 -16.23 -7.98
C ASN A 2 13.17 -16.58 -6.62
N ASN A 3 13.87 -16.18 -5.56
CA ASN A 3 13.40 -16.39 -4.20
C ASN A 3 12.23 -15.46 -3.88
N PHE A 4 11.28 -15.95 -3.10
CA PHE A 4 10.24 -15.11 -2.52
C PHE A 4 10.86 -14.26 -1.41
N ILE A 5 10.78 -12.94 -1.54
CA ILE A 5 11.38 -12.00 -0.60
C ILE A 5 10.41 -11.82 0.58
N ILE A 6 10.86 -12.21 1.78
CA ILE A 6 10.12 -11.95 3.04
C ILE A 6 10.52 -10.60 3.62
N THR A 7 11.81 -10.28 3.58
CA THR A 7 12.36 -8.98 3.98
C THR A 7 13.64 -8.73 3.18
N ARG A 8 14.02 -7.46 3.08
CA ARG A 8 15.22 -7.02 2.38
C ARG A 8 15.74 -5.73 2.98
N TYR A 9 16.97 -5.39 2.63
CA TYR A 9 17.69 -4.31 3.27
C TYR A 9 16.94 -2.96 3.21
N ALA A 10 16.29 -2.60 2.10
CA ALA A 10 15.55 -1.33 2.03
C ALA A 10 14.36 -1.27 2.99
N ASP A 11 13.70 -2.40 3.31
CA ASP A 11 12.64 -2.42 4.33
C ASP A 11 13.23 -2.08 5.70
N VAL A 12 14.41 -2.63 6.05
CA VAL A 12 15.13 -2.30 7.29
C VAL A 12 15.51 -0.82 7.34
N LEU A 13 16.04 -0.27 6.24
CA LEU A 13 16.38 1.15 6.15
C LEU A 13 15.16 2.05 6.37
N LEU A 14 14.04 1.72 5.73
CA LEU A 14 12.80 2.50 5.85
C LEU A 14 12.14 2.32 7.22
N MET A 15 12.24 1.15 7.85
CA MET A 15 11.79 0.95 9.24
C MET A 15 12.59 1.81 10.22
N TYR A 16 13.93 1.88 10.05
CA TYR A 16 14.76 2.76 10.87
C TYR A 16 14.44 4.23 10.63
N ALA A 17 14.35 4.67 9.36
CA ALA A 17 13.95 6.04 9.01
C ALA A 17 12.58 6.40 9.60
N GLU A 18 11.65 5.46 9.64
CA GLU A 18 10.34 5.66 10.26
C GLU A 18 10.43 5.84 11.77
N ALA A 19 11.17 4.98 12.47
CA ALA A 19 11.36 5.08 13.91
C ALA A 19 11.97 6.44 14.27
N CYS A 20 13.03 6.85 13.55
CA CYS A 20 13.66 8.15 13.67
C CYS A 20 12.67 9.30 13.41
N ALA A 21 11.84 9.22 12.36
CA ALA A 21 10.83 10.23 12.06
C ALA A 21 9.77 10.37 13.17
N GLN A 22 9.44 9.29 13.88
CA GLN A 22 8.50 9.32 15.00
C GLN A 22 9.12 9.88 16.28
N THR A 23 10.44 9.72 16.47
CA THR A 23 11.16 10.21 17.66
C THR A 23 11.83 11.56 17.45
N ASN A 24 11.67 12.18 16.28
CA ASN A 24 12.35 13.41 15.86
C ASN A 24 13.89 13.28 15.84
N ASP A 25 14.39 12.09 15.53
CA ASP A 25 15.80 11.84 15.27
C ASP A 25 16.09 12.04 13.77
N ASN A 26 16.96 12.97 13.42
CA ASN A 26 17.27 13.26 12.02
C ASN A 26 18.21 12.24 11.37
N ASP A 27 18.79 11.31 12.13
CA ASP A 27 19.68 10.26 11.60
C ASP A 27 18.99 9.39 10.53
N GLY A 28 17.66 9.24 10.62
CA GLY A 28 16.84 8.51 9.65
C GLY A 28 16.82 9.10 8.23
N LEU A 29 17.15 10.39 8.05
CA LEU A 29 17.09 11.06 6.75
C LEU A 29 18.01 10.41 5.72
N GLN A 30 19.23 10.06 6.13
CA GLN A 30 20.20 9.46 5.21
C GLN A 30 19.69 8.13 4.65
N TYR A 31 18.97 7.35 5.46
CA TYR A 31 18.46 6.04 5.06
C TYR A 31 17.24 6.13 4.16
N LEU A 32 16.40 7.14 4.35
CA LEU A 32 15.35 7.50 3.38
C LEU A 32 15.97 7.92 2.04
N GLN A 33 16.96 8.82 2.08
CA GLN A 33 17.64 9.30 0.88
C GLN A 33 18.39 8.18 0.14
N MET A 34 19.00 7.23 0.86
CA MET A 34 19.67 6.06 0.27
C MET A 34 18.71 5.25 -0.62
N VAL A 35 17.46 5.05 -0.16
CA VAL A 35 16.45 4.32 -0.94
C VAL A 35 16.02 5.13 -2.15
N GLN A 36 15.68 6.41 -1.96
CA GLN A 36 15.24 7.32 -3.02
C GLN A 36 16.30 7.48 -4.13
N GLN A 37 17.56 7.68 -3.73
CA GLN A 37 18.70 7.82 -4.66
C GLN A 37 18.96 6.54 -5.43
N ARG A 38 18.93 5.37 -4.76
CA ARG A 38 19.09 4.08 -5.43
C ARG A 38 17.97 3.82 -6.43
N ALA A 39 16.73 4.21 -6.10
CA ALA A 39 15.59 4.10 -6.99
C ALA A 39 15.65 5.08 -8.19
N GLY A 40 16.54 6.07 -8.16
CA GLY A 40 16.56 7.14 -9.16
C GLY A 40 15.33 8.04 -9.08
N SER A 41 14.78 8.23 -7.87
CA SER A 41 13.59 9.07 -7.66
C SER A 41 13.89 10.51 -8.04
N ASP A 42 13.00 11.13 -8.83
CA ASP A 42 13.04 12.57 -9.14
C ASP A 42 12.91 13.43 -7.88
N TYR A 43 12.31 12.87 -6.82
CA TYR A 43 12.17 13.51 -5.52
C TYR A 43 13.04 12.81 -4.48
N VAL A 44 14.04 13.53 -3.97
CA VAL A 44 14.85 13.13 -2.82
C VAL A 44 14.53 14.08 -1.66
N SER A 45 14.09 13.52 -0.54
CA SER A 45 13.66 14.28 0.64
C SER A 45 14.82 15.10 1.22
N SER A 46 14.59 16.38 1.49
CA SER A 46 15.57 17.27 2.14
C SER A 46 15.43 17.30 3.67
N THR A 47 14.29 16.87 4.19
CA THR A 47 13.99 16.77 5.62
C THR A 47 13.36 15.42 5.91
N LEU A 48 13.56 14.90 7.14
CA LEU A 48 12.93 13.65 7.53
C LEU A 48 11.49 13.93 7.96
N THR A 49 10.54 13.46 7.17
CA THR A 49 9.12 13.52 7.52
C THR A 49 8.52 12.13 7.52
N LEU A 50 7.63 11.85 8.49
CA LEU A 50 6.90 10.58 8.52
C LEU A 50 6.07 10.38 7.24
N ALA A 51 5.57 11.47 6.64
CA ALA A 51 4.80 11.42 5.40
C ALA A 51 5.66 10.91 4.22
N ASP A 52 6.90 11.40 4.08
CA ASP A 52 7.79 10.95 3.01
C ASP A 52 8.23 9.51 3.22
N VAL A 53 8.55 9.10 4.46
CA VAL A 53 8.87 7.70 4.76
C VAL A 53 7.70 6.78 4.41
N LYS A 54 6.47 7.16 4.82
CA LYS A 54 5.26 6.41 4.48
C LYS A 54 5.03 6.34 2.97
N LYS A 55 5.33 7.40 2.23
CA LYS A 55 5.20 7.46 0.77
C LYS A 55 6.23 6.54 0.10
N GLU A 56 7.49 6.64 0.51
CA GLU A 56 8.59 5.82 -0.03
C GLU A 56 8.35 4.33 0.21
N ARG A 57 7.92 3.95 1.43
CA ARG A 57 7.54 2.55 1.73
C ARG A 57 6.48 2.00 0.77
N ASN A 58 5.54 2.82 0.30
CA ASN A 58 4.49 2.37 -0.62
C ASN A 58 5.00 2.10 -2.03
N TYR A 59 5.99 2.86 -2.48
CA TYR A 59 6.59 2.67 -3.80
C TYR A 59 7.62 1.55 -3.77
N GLU A 60 8.53 1.62 -2.80
CA GLU A 60 9.66 0.71 -2.70
C GLU A 60 9.17 -0.73 -2.47
N LEU A 61 8.21 -0.95 -1.57
CA LEU A 61 7.71 -2.28 -1.19
C LEU A 61 6.42 -2.67 -1.92
N TRP A 62 6.16 -2.08 -3.09
CA TRP A 62 4.96 -2.39 -3.86
C TRP A 62 4.96 -3.86 -4.30
N MET A 63 3.82 -4.54 -4.12
CA MET A 63 3.66 -5.99 -4.35
C MET A 63 4.50 -6.91 -3.45
N GLU A 64 5.02 -6.43 -2.32
CA GLU A 64 5.80 -7.25 -1.37
C GLU A 64 5.03 -7.58 -0.06
N GLY A 65 3.71 -7.36 -0.02
CA GLY A 65 2.86 -7.75 1.12
C GLY A 65 2.91 -6.83 2.36
N SER A 66 3.66 -5.73 2.33
CA SER A 66 3.80 -4.79 3.45
C SER A 66 2.59 -3.87 3.66
N ARG A 67 1.87 -3.53 2.58
CA ARG A 67 0.88 -2.43 2.56
C ARG A 67 -0.24 -2.57 3.58
N TRP A 68 -0.80 -3.77 3.75
CA TRP A 68 -1.89 -4.00 4.71
C TRP A 68 -1.43 -3.81 6.16
N VAL A 69 -0.25 -4.35 6.49
CA VAL A 69 0.35 -4.22 7.83
C VAL A 69 0.70 -2.77 8.12
N ASP A 70 1.27 -2.06 7.14
CA ASP A 70 1.59 -0.64 7.24
C ASP A 70 0.35 0.24 7.46
N MET A 71 -0.73 0.03 6.71
CA MET A 71 -1.99 0.75 6.94
C MET A 71 -2.58 0.46 8.33
N LYS A 72 -2.46 -0.79 8.80
CA LYS A 72 -2.95 -1.20 10.12
C LYS A 72 -2.24 -0.50 11.25
N ARG A 73 -0.91 -0.57 11.29
CA ARG A 73 -0.12 0.02 12.37
C ARG A 73 -0.15 1.54 12.37
N TRP A 74 -0.43 2.17 11.23
CA TRP A 74 -0.63 3.62 11.13
C TRP A 74 -2.06 4.09 11.38
N GLY A 75 -3.04 3.18 11.46
CA GLY A 75 -4.45 3.56 11.57
C GLY A 75 -5.00 4.26 10.32
N GLU A 76 -4.50 3.94 9.13
CA GLU A 76 -4.79 4.65 7.88
C GLU A 76 -5.67 3.85 6.90
N PHE A 77 -6.44 2.88 7.40
CA PHE A 77 -7.29 2.04 6.55
C PHE A 77 -8.40 2.78 5.80
N GLU A 78 -8.76 4.00 6.21
CA GLU A 78 -9.65 4.86 5.43
C GLU A 78 -9.18 5.07 3.99
N LYS A 79 -7.85 4.97 3.73
CA LYS A 79 -7.29 5.01 2.37
C LYS A 79 -7.81 3.87 1.48
N ALA A 80 -8.24 2.75 2.07
CA ALA A 80 -8.82 1.61 1.36
C ALA A 80 -10.32 1.77 1.06
N LYS A 81 -11.01 2.76 1.65
CA LYS A 81 -12.46 2.98 1.47
C LYS A 81 -12.89 3.15 0.01
N ASN A 82 -12.05 3.80 -0.78
CA ASN A 82 -12.31 4.04 -2.20
C ASN A 82 -11.46 3.15 -3.11
N ALA A 83 -10.75 2.15 -2.56
CA ALA A 83 -9.97 1.22 -3.36
C ALA A 83 -10.87 0.49 -4.36
N GLY A 84 -10.49 0.51 -5.64
CA GLY A 84 -11.26 -0.10 -6.71
C GLY A 84 -12.53 0.66 -7.13
N LYS A 85 -12.81 1.86 -6.59
CA LYS A 85 -13.91 2.70 -7.10
C LYS A 85 -13.56 3.37 -8.42
N HIS A 86 -12.33 3.86 -8.56
CA HIS A 86 -11.85 4.54 -9.77
C HIS A 86 -10.61 3.80 -10.24
N ILE A 87 -10.75 3.02 -11.30
CA ILE A 87 -9.66 2.20 -11.82
C ILE A 87 -9.11 2.86 -13.07
N PRO A 88 -7.88 3.41 -13.03
CA PRO A 88 -7.23 3.90 -14.23
C PRO A 88 -6.83 2.72 -15.13
N SER A 89 -7.00 2.90 -16.43
CA SER A 89 -6.53 1.96 -17.45
C SER A 89 -5.79 2.75 -18.52
N LEU A 90 -4.53 2.38 -18.76
CA LEU A 90 -3.78 2.88 -19.90
C LEU A 90 -4.36 2.26 -21.17
N LYS A 91 -4.74 3.12 -22.10
CA LYS A 91 -5.22 2.80 -23.44
C LYS A 91 -4.23 3.33 -24.46
N ASP A 92 -4.20 2.70 -25.63
CA ASP A 92 -3.40 3.16 -26.75
C ASP A 92 -4.34 3.58 -27.88
N ALA A 93 -4.21 4.82 -28.36
CA ALA A 93 -5.15 5.38 -29.33
C ALA A 93 -5.09 4.69 -30.71
N PHE A 94 -3.94 4.12 -31.10
CA PHE A 94 -3.85 3.32 -32.33
C PHE A 94 -4.61 2.01 -32.18
N ILE A 95 -4.43 1.30 -31.07
CA ILE A 95 -5.08 0.01 -30.80
C ILE A 95 -6.58 0.15 -30.49
N ASN A 96 -6.94 1.16 -29.68
CA ASN A 96 -8.28 1.30 -29.12
C ASN A 96 -9.20 2.22 -29.95
N ASP A 97 -8.64 3.23 -30.63
CA ASP A 97 -9.43 4.28 -31.27
C ASP A 97 -9.17 4.38 -32.80
N GLY A 98 -8.24 3.58 -33.33
CA GLY A 98 -7.90 3.57 -34.76
C GLY A 98 -7.12 4.81 -35.22
N GLU A 99 -6.47 5.54 -34.31
CA GLU A 99 -5.58 6.66 -34.67
C GLU A 99 -4.39 6.17 -35.50
N ALA A 100 -3.81 7.05 -36.32
CA ALA A 100 -2.68 6.71 -37.19
C ALA A 100 -1.34 6.50 -36.45
N ALA A 101 -1.26 6.82 -35.15
CA ALA A 101 -0.04 6.76 -34.36
C ALA A 101 -0.31 6.29 -32.92
N HIS A 102 0.68 5.61 -32.33
CA HIS A 102 0.65 5.21 -30.93
C HIS A 102 0.66 6.43 -30.01
N ARG A 103 -0.35 6.51 -29.15
CA ARG A 103 -0.49 7.55 -28.13
C ARG A 103 -1.17 6.96 -26.91
N GLY A 104 -0.41 6.85 -25.81
CA GLY A 104 -0.94 6.41 -24.53
C GLY A 104 -1.85 7.47 -23.91
N TYR A 105 -3.02 7.06 -23.42
CA TYR A 105 -3.90 7.93 -22.63
C TYR A 105 -4.58 7.14 -21.51
N LEU A 106 -4.97 7.84 -20.44
CA LEU A 106 -5.63 7.23 -19.31
C LEU A 106 -7.15 7.32 -19.48
N THR A 107 -7.81 6.17 -19.30
CA THR A 107 -9.25 6.09 -19.09
C THR A 107 -9.53 5.69 -17.66
N TYR A 108 -10.72 6.01 -17.17
CA TYR A 108 -11.16 5.64 -15.83
C TYR A 108 -12.46 4.84 -15.94
N SER A 109 -12.56 3.81 -15.12
CA SER A 109 -13.79 3.02 -14.99
C SER A 109 -14.23 2.95 -13.54
N GLU A 110 -15.55 2.86 -13.35
CA GLU A 110 -16.20 2.68 -12.05
C GLU A 110 -16.99 1.37 -12.01
N PRO A 111 -16.33 0.20 -12.11
CA PRO A 111 -17.02 -1.10 -12.19
C PRO A 111 -17.82 -1.46 -10.92
N ASN A 112 -17.61 -0.69 -9.85
CA ASN A 112 -18.22 -0.83 -8.54
C ASN A 112 -19.29 0.23 -8.24
N ALA A 113 -19.62 1.10 -9.19
CA ALA A 113 -20.69 2.08 -9.03
C ALA A 113 -22.01 1.38 -8.65
N GLY A 114 -22.68 1.88 -7.61
CA GLY A 114 -23.94 1.33 -7.10
C GLY A 114 -23.84 -0.01 -6.34
N LYS A 115 -22.65 -0.60 -6.20
CA LYS A 115 -22.44 -1.84 -5.44
C LYS A 115 -22.01 -1.55 -4.00
N GLN A 116 -22.46 -2.37 -3.06
CA GLN A 116 -21.95 -2.37 -1.69
C GLN A 116 -20.64 -3.16 -1.62
N VAL A 117 -19.53 -2.50 -1.95
CA VAL A 117 -18.19 -3.09 -1.93
C VAL A 117 -17.18 -2.15 -1.27
N GLY A 118 -16.07 -2.72 -0.80
CA GLY A 118 -14.94 -1.96 -0.24
C GLY A 118 -14.75 -2.14 1.26
N PHE A 119 -13.85 -1.33 1.81
CA PHE A 119 -13.49 -1.33 3.22
C PHE A 119 -14.68 -0.90 4.12
N GLN A 120 -14.88 -1.62 5.23
CA GLN A 120 -15.86 -1.33 6.28
C GLN A 120 -15.08 -1.13 7.58
N ALA A 121 -15.10 0.09 8.10
CA ALA A 121 -14.43 0.44 9.35
C ALA A 121 -15.03 -0.34 10.53
N GLY A 122 -14.19 -0.82 11.43
CA GLY A 122 -14.55 -1.68 12.56
C GLY A 122 -14.62 -3.17 12.22
N LYS A 123 -14.63 -3.54 10.93
CA LYS A 123 -14.69 -4.93 10.46
C LYS A 123 -13.40 -5.33 9.74
N HIS A 124 -13.07 -4.66 8.65
CA HIS A 124 -12.05 -5.10 7.67
C HIS A 124 -10.59 -4.82 8.12
N GLU A 125 -10.37 -4.29 9.32
CA GLU A 125 -9.07 -4.20 9.98
C GLU A 125 -8.57 -5.56 10.50
N TRP A 126 -9.47 -6.54 10.58
CA TRP A 126 -9.19 -7.90 11.03
C TRP A 126 -9.71 -8.91 10.00
N PHE A 127 -9.04 -10.06 9.92
CA PHE A 127 -9.56 -11.21 9.17
C PHE A 127 -10.55 -11.99 10.03
N PRO A 128 -11.60 -12.59 9.46
CA PRO A 128 -12.48 -13.46 10.20
C PRO A 128 -11.72 -14.73 10.63
N TYR A 129 -11.98 -15.22 11.83
CA TYR A 129 -11.61 -16.59 12.15
C TYR A 129 -12.44 -17.56 11.31
N PRO A 130 -11.82 -18.61 10.72
CA PRO A 130 -12.55 -19.60 9.95
C PRO A 130 -13.65 -20.28 10.77
N TYR A 131 -14.83 -20.46 10.17
CA TYR A 131 -16.01 -21.02 10.85
C TYR A 131 -15.75 -22.41 11.47
N ASN A 132 -14.98 -23.26 10.80
CA ASN A 132 -14.62 -24.58 11.33
C ASN A 132 -13.78 -24.50 12.61
N VAL A 133 -13.11 -23.38 12.89
CA VAL A 133 -12.37 -23.17 14.14
C VAL A 133 -13.29 -22.67 15.25
N THR A 134 -14.13 -21.68 14.96
CA THR A 134 -15.06 -21.09 15.96
C THR A 134 -16.20 -22.02 16.33
N SER A 135 -16.64 -22.89 15.42
CA SER A 135 -17.66 -23.92 15.71
C SER A 135 -17.15 -25.04 16.63
N ILE A 136 -15.84 -25.27 16.67
CA ILE A 136 -15.21 -26.31 17.51
C ILE A 136 -14.80 -25.74 18.87
N ASN A 137 -14.26 -24.52 18.91
CA ASN A 137 -13.77 -23.89 20.14
C ASN A 137 -14.72 -22.77 20.60
N PRO A 138 -15.64 -23.03 21.56
CA PRO A 138 -16.58 -22.03 22.04
C PRO A 138 -15.91 -20.86 22.80
N ASN A 139 -14.65 -21.00 23.21
CA ASN A 139 -13.90 -19.92 23.85
C ASN A 139 -13.26 -18.95 22.84
N LEU A 140 -13.25 -19.29 21.53
CA LEU A 140 -12.74 -18.41 20.50
C LEU A 140 -13.84 -17.46 20.03
N VAL A 141 -13.82 -16.23 20.54
CA VAL A 141 -14.75 -15.16 20.13
C VAL A 141 -14.30 -14.55 18.80
N GLN A 142 -15.25 -14.32 17.90
CA GLN A 142 -14.98 -13.71 16.59
C GLN A 142 -14.47 -12.27 16.72
N ASN A 143 -13.69 -11.82 15.72
CA ASN A 143 -13.33 -10.41 15.60
C ASN A 143 -14.58 -9.53 15.40
N PRO A 144 -14.53 -8.25 15.80
CA PRO A 144 -15.68 -7.36 15.68
C PRO A 144 -16.28 -7.34 14.26
N GLU A 145 -17.61 -7.32 14.19
CA GLU A 145 -18.40 -7.23 12.96
C GLU A 145 -18.24 -8.37 11.94
N TRP A 146 -17.57 -9.48 12.30
CA TRP A 146 -17.40 -10.68 11.47
C TRP A 146 -18.34 -11.84 11.84
#